data_AF-A0A7X7VFV2-F1
#
_entry.id   AF-A0A7X7VFV2-F1
#
_cell.length_a   1.000
_cell.length_b   1.000
_cell.length_c   1.000
_cell.angle_alpha   90.00
_cell.angle_beta   90.00
_cell.angle_gamma   90.00
#
_symmetry.space_group_name_H-M   'P 1'
#
loop_
_entity.id
_entity.type
_entity.pdbx_description
1 polymer ?
#
loop_
_entity_poly.entity_id
_entity_poly.type
_entity_poly.pdbx_seq_one_letter_code
_entity_poly.pdbx_strand_id
1 'polypeptide(L)'
;MTNLKNRLLDEVMRVIARKFRLEICAVHKIHWHKEPGDKKFNHIDVIERDRAQQTDETKSYVREKIPVLQSFLGGHCGGYNWNPRVGDLVYVFFYHEKKGICLGNFWGWAEFPICRPTPYDICDKGGQWLKPYQDPITLDFPRQPYPPLKKPYCFRWFHGPVTGTTGKGRDWAWMMDYCHEGDAVKDCRNCKTIDSLGMAGNRGFKFYSQETESKKAHPLRDLFFNESGSYWLFDAKCCADCSECTESNCCSELFTKGRGFWTIQGALSTSDLKGHIRHYPDGTIEIHSATELVDYLAEATGARCIVTGPDSEADYAWQIKDFLTNAYAQAFKDGKIKIESPSEIRLKAPDIILEGDVTITGNNAIGGNCAHGSCSCPCGGGGCGGASGSMEE
;
A
#
# COMPACT_ATOMS: atom_id res chain seq x y z
N MET A 1 30.85 63.25 -26.04
CA MET A 1 29.91 62.48 -26.88
C MET A 1 29.37 61.33 -26.05
N THR A 2 28.12 61.43 -25.59
CA THR A 2 27.39 60.31 -24.97
C THR A 2 27.31 59.15 -25.96
N ASN A 3 27.77 57.98 -25.54
CA ASN A 3 28.01 56.81 -26.40
C ASN A 3 26.68 56.34 -27.05
N LEU A 4 26.46 56.71 -28.31
CA LEU A 4 25.24 56.40 -29.08
C LEU A 4 24.90 54.90 -29.06
N LYS A 5 25.95 54.06 -29.00
CA LYS A 5 25.86 52.61 -28.87
C LYS A 5 25.11 52.17 -27.60
N ASN A 6 25.37 52.82 -26.47
CA ASN A 6 24.72 52.48 -25.20
C ASN A 6 23.25 52.92 -25.20
N ARG A 7 22.93 54.09 -25.78
CA ARG A 7 21.53 54.52 -25.94
C ARG A 7 20.73 53.61 -26.88
N LEU A 8 21.33 53.16 -27.97
CA LEU A 8 20.70 52.21 -28.89
C LEU A 8 20.45 50.85 -28.20
N LEU A 9 21.42 50.35 -27.44
CA LEU A 9 21.26 49.11 -26.66
C LEU A 9 20.16 49.26 -25.61
N ASP A 10 20.09 50.40 -24.90
CA ASP A 10 19.02 50.65 -23.91
C ASP A 10 17.63 50.73 -24.56
N GLU A 11 17.50 51.39 -25.72
CA GLU A 11 16.26 51.44 -26.51
C GLU A 11 15.83 50.04 -26.96
N VAL A 12 16.77 49.26 -27.51
CA VAL A 12 16.52 47.90 -27.98
C VAL A 12 16.12 47.00 -26.80
N MET A 13 16.84 47.08 -25.67
CA MET A 13 16.50 46.32 -24.46
C MET A 13 15.14 46.72 -23.89
N ARG A 14 14.76 48.01 -23.92
CA ARG A 14 13.41 48.46 -23.55
C ARG A 14 12.34 47.90 -24.47
N VAL A 15 12.57 47.86 -25.78
CA VAL A 15 11.63 47.29 -26.75
C VAL A 15 11.51 45.78 -26.56
N ILE A 16 12.63 45.08 -26.35
CA ILE A 16 12.67 43.65 -26.05
C ILE A 16 11.92 43.37 -24.74
N ALA A 17 12.22 44.10 -23.66
CA ALA A 17 11.56 43.93 -22.36
C ALA A 17 10.06 44.26 -22.40
N ARG A 18 9.59 45.10 -23.34
CA ARG A 18 8.15 45.33 -23.56
C ARG A 18 7.48 44.17 -24.30
N LYS A 19 8.19 43.53 -25.23
CA LYS A 19 7.68 42.46 -26.10
C LYS A 19 7.84 41.06 -25.51
N PHE A 20 8.81 40.86 -24.63
CA PHE A 20 9.10 39.60 -23.98
C PHE A 20 9.08 39.81 -22.47
N ARG A 21 8.05 39.29 -21.82
CA ARG A 21 7.84 39.45 -20.37
C ARG A 21 7.50 38.12 -19.75
N LEU A 22 8.14 37.82 -18.64
CA LEU A 22 7.76 36.73 -17.75
C LEU A 22 6.98 37.35 -16.59
N GLU A 23 5.70 37.03 -16.48
CA GLU A 23 4.84 37.54 -15.42
C GLU A 23 4.22 36.38 -14.63
N ILE A 24 3.90 36.62 -13.36
CA ILE A 24 3.17 35.69 -12.51
C ILE A 24 1.69 36.07 -12.61
N CYS A 25 0.87 35.15 -13.09
CA CYS A 25 -0.56 35.39 -13.29
C CYS A 25 -1.40 34.40 -12.49
N ALA A 26 -2.63 34.78 -12.13
CA ALA A 26 -3.59 33.86 -11.54
C ALA A 26 -4.50 33.25 -12.63
N VAL A 27 -4.79 31.96 -12.54
CA VAL A 27 -5.67 31.29 -13.50
C VAL A 27 -7.13 31.68 -13.26
N HIS A 28 -7.77 32.29 -14.26
CA HIS A 28 -9.17 32.67 -14.24
C HIS A 28 -10.09 31.56 -14.72
N LYS A 29 -9.76 30.96 -15.87
CA LYS A 29 -10.54 29.90 -16.55
C LYS A 29 -9.62 28.89 -17.19
N ILE A 30 -10.13 27.68 -17.33
CA ILE A 30 -9.43 26.54 -17.95
C ILE A 30 -10.30 26.04 -19.09
N HIS A 31 -9.68 25.84 -20.23
CA HIS A 31 -10.28 25.27 -21.43
C HIS A 31 -9.49 24.02 -21.77
N TRP A 32 -10.11 22.86 -21.50
CA TRP A 32 -9.49 21.56 -21.73
C TRP A 32 -10.23 20.77 -22.81
N HIS A 33 -9.51 19.83 -23.41
CA HIS A 33 -10.05 18.85 -24.33
C HIS A 33 -11.07 17.96 -23.62
N LYS A 34 -12.36 18.14 -23.95
CA LYS A 34 -13.47 17.46 -23.26
C LYS A 34 -14.04 16.29 -24.05
N GLU A 35 -13.99 16.35 -25.38
CA GLU A 35 -14.69 15.44 -26.28
C GLU A 35 -13.75 14.80 -27.28
N PRO A 36 -13.99 13.53 -27.68
CA PRO A 36 -13.20 12.88 -28.73
C PRO A 36 -13.16 13.73 -30.01
N GLY A 37 -11.96 14.04 -30.51
CA GLY A 37 -11.77 14.80 -31.74
C GLY A 37 -11.85 16.33 -31.60
N ASP A 38 -11.99 16.88 -30.38
CA ASP A 38 -11.80 18.32 -30.18
C ASP A 38 -10.39 18.73 -30.65
N LYS A 39 -10.34 19.72 -31.55
CA LYS A 39 -9.09 20.21 -32.16
C LYS A 39 -8.50 21.39 -31.39
N LYS A 40 -9.15 21.83 -30.31
CA LYS A 40 -8.66 22.93 -29.48
C LYS A 40 -7.50 22.45 -28.61
N PHE A 41 -6.44 23.24 -28.59
CA PHE A 41 -5.38 23.07 -27.61
C PHE A 41 -5.91 23.37 -26.20
N ASN A 42 -5.38 22.67 -25.21
CA ASN A 42 -5.54 23.03 -23.81
C ASN A 42 -4.97 24.44 -23.59
N HIS A 43 -5.81 25.35 -23.10
CA HIS A 43 -5.42 26.72 -22.82
C HIS A 43 -6.13 27.25 -21.58
N ILE A 44 -5.58 28.31 -21.03
CA ILE A 44 -6.10 28.99 -19.85
C ILE A 44 -6.30 30.46 -20.15
N ASP A 45 -7.20 31.07 -19.39
CA ASP A 45 -7.29 32.53 -19.29
C ASP A 45 -6.69 32.93 -17.94
N VAL A 46 -5.88 33.99 -17.93
CA VAL A 46 -5.11 34.41 -16.76
C VAL A 46 -5.32 35.89 -16.44
N ILE A 47 -5.08 36.26 -15.20
CA ILE A 47 -5.20 37.62 -14.65
C ILE A 47 -3.78 38.10 -14.26
N GLU A 48 -3.35 39.21 -14.85
CA GLU A 48 -2.14 39.94 -14.43
C GLU A 48 -2.43 40.63 -13.07
N ARG A 49 -2.04 39.99 -11.95
CA ARG A 49 -2.49 40.41 -10.60
C ARG A 49 -2.10 41.84 -10.22
N ASP A 50 -0.89 42.28 -10.56
CA ASP A 50 -0.42 43.65 -10.27
C ASP A 50 -1.20 44.74 -11.03
N ARG A 51 -2.09 44.36 -11.94
CA ARG A 51 -2.90 45.26 -12.77
C ARG A 51 -4.41 45.12 -12.56
N ALA A 52 -4.85 44.21 -11.69
CA ALA A 52 -6.26 44.07 -11.37
C ALA A 52 -6.74 45.30 -10.59
N GLN A 53 -7.65 46.08 -11.20
CA GLN A 53 -8.19 47.30 -10.59
C GLN A 53 -9.72 47.25 -10.56
N GLN A 54 -10.31 47.65 -9.44
CA GLN A 54 -11.78 47.71 -9.29
C GLN A 54 -12.44 48.67 -10.30
N THR A 55 -11.69 49.66 -10.78
CA THR A 55 -12.17 50.71 -11.69
C THR A 55 -12.00 50.36 -13.17
N ASP A 56 -11.27 49.29 -13.52
CA ASP A 56 -11.08 48.91 -14.92
C ASP A 56 -12.23 48.01 -15.41
N GLU A 57 -13.29 48.62 -15.93
CA GLU A 57 -14.43 47.91 -16.52
C GLU A 57 -14.04 47.05 -17.75
N THR A 58 -12.97 47.43 -18.45
CA THR A 58 -12.51 46.71 -19.65
C THR A 58 -11.77 45.42 -19.33
N LYS A 59 -11.36 45.25 -18.06
CA LYS A 59 -10.59 44.10 -17.56
C LYS A 59 -9.35 43.83 -18.43
N SER A 60 -8.63 44.90 -18.77
CA SER A 60 -7.48 44.89 -19.69
C SER A 60 -6.32 43.99 -19.24
N TYR A 61 -6.32 43.65 -17.95
CA TYR A 61 -5.40 42.76 -17.24
C TYR A 61 -5.73 41.26 -17.42
N VAL A 62 -6.85 40.91 -18.08
CA VAL A 62 -7.18 39.53 -18.45
C VAL A 62 -6.51 39.18 -19.78
N ARG A 63 -5.85 38.03 -19.82
CA ARG A 63 -5.23 37.46 -21.02
C ARG A 63 -5.87 36.12 -21.33
N GLU A 64 -6.46 36.02 -22.50
CA GLU A 64 -7.20 34.84 -22.94
C GLU A 64 -6.36 33.94 -23.84
N LYS A 65 -6.74 32.66 -23.93
CA LYS A 65 -6.17 31.70 -24.88
C LYS A 65 -4.66 31.52 -24.74
N ILE A 66 -4.18 31.43 -23.51
CA ILE A 66 -2.79 31.13 -23.19
C ILE A 66 -2.60 29.60 -23.22
N PRO A 67 -1.91 29.01 -24.22
CA PRO A 67 -1.62 27.58 -24.25
C PRO A 67 -0.79 27.15 -23.03
N VAL A 68 -1.06 25.93 -22.56
CA VAL A 68 -0.33 25.31 -21.44
C VAL A 68 0.77 24.38 -21.98
N LEU A 69 2.02 24.64 -21.58
CA LEU A 69 3.15 23.78 -21.93
C LEU A 69 2.96 22.38 -21.32
N GLN A 70 3.07 21.34 -22.15
CA GLN A 70 2.94 19.94 -21.72
C GLN A 70 4.32 19.28 -21.64
N SER A 71 4.56 18.47 -20.60
CA SER A 71 5.88 17.88 -20.33
C SER A 71 6.20 16.64 -21.19
N PHE A 72 5.20 15.83 -21.53
CA PHE A 72 5.36 14.63 -22.35
C PHE A 72 4.24 14.53 -23.39
N LEU A 73 4.62 14.51 -24.66
CA LEU A 73 3.71 14.29 -25.79
C LEU A 73 4.03 12.92 -26.40
N GLY A 74 3.14 11.95 -26.23
CA GLY A 74 3.34 10.56 -26.63
C GLY A 74 2.33 10.12 -27.68
N GLY A 75 2.36 10.71 -28.87
CA GLY A 75 1.49 10.30 -29.99
C GLY A 75 -0.02 10.43 -29.72
N HIS A 76 -0.83 9.66 -30.44
CA HIS A 76 -2.31 9.67 -30.32
C HIS A 76 -2.74 9.23 -28.91
N CYS A 77 -3.34 10.16 -28.15
CA CYS A 77 -3.89 9.94 -26.80
C CYS A 77 -2.86 9.51 -25.73
N GLY A 78 -1.56 9.66 -25.98
CA GLY A 78 -0.51 9.42 -25.00
C GLY A 78 0.21 10.71 -24.59
N GLY A 79 0.57 10.82 -23.32
CA GLY A 79 1.26 11.99 -22.77
C GLY A 79 0.87 12.31 -21.34
N TYR A 80 1.60 13.25 -20.73
CA TYR A 80 1.27 13.80 -19.42
C TYR A 80 0.44 15.07 -19.61
N ASN A 81 -0.87 14.90 -19.66
CA ASN A 81 -1.81 15.99 -19.80
C ASN A 81 -2.00 16.70 -18.46
N TRP A 82 -1.52 17.93 -18.39
CA TRP A 82 -1.62 18.77 -17.20
C TRP A 82 -2.21 20.14 -17.53
N ASN A 83 -3.09 20.62 -16.66
CA ASN A 83 -3.60 22.00 -16.64
C ASN A 83 -3.61 22.51 -15.20
N PRO A 84 -3.26 23.79 -14.96
CA PRO A 84 -3.41 24.41 -13.65
C PRO A 84 -4.89 24.57 -13.29
N ARG A 85 -5.19 24.74 -11.99
CA ARG A 85 -6.54 24.91 -11.47
C ARG A 85 -6.90 26.40 -11.37
N VAL A 86 -8.19 26.71 -11.25
CA VAL A 86 -8.62 28.12 -11.11
C VAL A 86 -8.06 28.69 -9.81
N GLY A 87 -7.46 29.88 -9.88
CA GLY A 87 -6.81 30.53 -8.74
C GLY A 87 -5.32 30.18 -8.56
N ASP A 88 -4.83 29.08 -9.14
CA ASP A 88 -3.41 28.72 -9.10
C ASP A 88 -2.57 29.86 -9.69
N LEU A 89 -1.39 30.10 -9.13
CA LEU A 89 -0.42 31.00 -9.72
C LEU A 89 0.45 30.28 -10.74
N VAL A 90 0.67 30.91 -11.89
CA VAL A 90 1.44 30.35 -13.00
C VAL A 90 2.44 31.37 -13.56
N TYR A 91 3.57 30.85 -14.02
CA TYR A 91 4.50 31.61 -14.85
C TYR A 91 3.98 31.66 -16.29
N VAL A 92 3.75 32.87 -16.80
CA VAL A 92 3.35 33.10 -18.19
C VAL A 92 4.43 33.90 -18.89
N PHE A 93 4.97 33.33 -19.96
CA PHE A 93 5.87 34.04 -20.86
C PHE A 93 5.05 34.70 -21.96
N PHE A 94 4.92 36.01 -21.90
CA PHE A 94 4.31 36.83 -22.93
C PHE A 94 5.33 37.16 -24.01
N TYR A 95 4.99 36.81 -25.25
CA TYR A 95 5.77 37.11 -26.45
C TYR A 95 4.88 37.89 -27.42
N HIS A 96 5.33 39.08 -27.82
CA HIS A 96 4.50 40.12 -28.42
C HIS A 96 3.38 40.61 -27.48
N GLU A 97 2.66 41.66 -27.89
CA GLU A 97 1.81 42.45 -26.98
C GLU A 97 0.60 41.71 -26.38
N LYS A 98 0.19 40.55 -26.92
CA LYS A 98 -1.03 39.83 -26.50
C LYS A 98 -0.98 38.30 -26.58
N LYS A 99 0.17 37.70 -26.87
CA LYS A 99 0.32 36.23 -26.91
C LYS A 99 1.21 35.80 -25.76
N GLY A 100 0.92 34.63 -25.20
CA GLY A 100 1.75 34.07 -24.15
C GLY A 100 1.68 32.56 -24.12
N ILE A 101 2.54 31.96 -23.31
CA ILE A 101 2.55 30.53 -23.03
C ILE A 101 2.71 30.33 -21.52
N CYS A 102 1.89 29.46 -20.93
CA CYS A 102 2.01 29.07 -19.54
C CYS A 102 3.13 28.04 -19.41
N LEU A 103 4.16 28.38 -18.65
CA LEU A 103 5.37 27.56 -18.46
C LEU A 103 5.23 26.55 -17.32
N GLY A 104 4.43 26.85 -16.30
CA GLY A 104 4.25 25.99 -15.14
C GLY A 104 3.72 26.76 -13.93
N ASN A 105 3.51 26.03 -12.84
CA ASN A 105 3.01 26.58 -11.58
C ASN A 105 4.06 27.38 -10.82
N PHE A 106 3.58 28.35 -10.04
CA PHE A 106 4.34 29.13 -9.10
C PHE A 106 3.75 28.99 -7.70
N TRP A 107 4.58 28.75 -6.70
CA TRP A 107 4.13 28.75 -5.31
C TRP A 107 4.07 30.18 -4.78
N GLY A 108 2.88 30.61 -4.37
CA GLY A 108 2.67 31.95 -3.82
C GLY A 108 2.74 32.02 -2.30
N TRP A 109 2.56 33.22 -1.77
CA TRP A 109 2.38 33.46 -0.33
C TRP A 109 1.10 32.79 0.22
N ALA A 110 0.09 32.62 -0.63
CA ALA A 110 -1.19 31.96 -0.30
C ALA A 110 -1.16 30.43 -0.42
N GLU A 111 -0.28 29.95 -1.29
CA GLU A 111 -0.13 28.56 -1.73
C GLU A 111 1.34 28.21 -1.48
N PHE A 112 1.70 27.97 -0.22
CA PHE A 112 3.05 27.59 0.13
C PHE A 112 3.30 26.11 -0.20
N PRO A 113 4.54 25.76 -0.58
CA PRO A 113 4.88 24.38 -0.86
C PRO A 113 4.80 23.52 0.41
N ILE A 114 4.58 22.22 0.22
CA ILE A 114 4.61 21.24 1.30
C ILE A 114 6.01 21.16 1.95
N CYS A 115 6.05 20.88 3.25
CA CYS A 115 7.30 20.72 3.98
C CYS A 115 8.06 19.47 3.50
N ARG A 116 9.37 19.64 3.33
CA ARG A 116 10.31 18.57 2.98
C ARG A 116 11.42 18.51 4.05
N PRO A 117 11.68 17.35 4.67
CA PRO A 117 12.70 17.19 5.69
C PRO A 117 14.10 17.57 5.19
N THR A 118 14.38 17.26 3.93
CA THR A 118 15.64 17.58 3.25
C THR A 118 15.36 18.19 1.87
N PRO A 119 16.31 18.95 1.29
CA PRO A 119 16.14 19.53 -0.04
C PRO A 119 16.09 18.47 -1.16
N TYR A 120 16.52 17.24 -0.88
CA TYR A 120 16.58 16.12 -1.83
C TYR A 120 15.29 15.29 -1.86
N ASP A 121 14.47 15.38 -0.82
CA ASP A 121 13.21 14.64 -0.76
C ASP A 121 12.28 15.10 -1.90
N ILE A 122 11.59 14.14 -2.49
CA ILE A 122 10.54 14.39 -3.47
C ILE A 122 9.22 14.16 -2.77
N CYS A 123 8.30 15.12 -2.88
CA CYS A 123 6.98 14.96 -2.33
C CYS A 123 5.95 15.61 -3.24
N ASP A 124 4.94 14.83 -3.56
CA ASP A 124 3.77 15.26 -4.30
C ASP A 124 2.55 15.05 -3.41
N LYS A 125 1.85 16.13 -3.11
CA LYS A 125 0.61 16.10 -2.35
C LYS A 125 -0.53 16.56 -3.24
N GLY A 126 -1.49 15.66 -3.47
CA GLY A 126 -2.73 15.97 -4.14
C GLY A 126 -3.90 15.94 -3.17
N GLY A 127 -5.10 16.12 -3.71
CA GLY A 127 -6.34 16.08 -2.96
C GLY A 127 -7.46 16.74 -3.75
N GLN A 128 -8.67 16.71 -3.18
CA GLN A 128 -9.82 17.41 -3.72
C GLN A 128 -9.59 18.92 -3.59
N TRP A 129 -9.56 19.58 -4.74
CA TRP A 129 -9.42 21.02 -4.85
C TRP A 129 -10.73 21.73 -4.52
N LEU A 130 -10.62 22.81 -3.76
CA LEU A 130 -11.71 23.72 -3.46
C LEU A 130 -11.42 25.05 -4.12
N LYS A 131 -12.39 25.55 -4.90
CA LYS A 131 -12.23 26.82 -5.61
C LYS A 131 -12.00 27.96 -4.61
N PRO A 132 -10.90 28.73 -4.72
CA PRO A 132 -10.71 29.92 -3.90
C PRO A 132 -11.77 30.98 -4.23
N TYR A 133 -12.06 31.84 -3.26
CA TYR A 133 -13.00 32.94 -3.47
C TYR A 133 -12.47 33.88 -4.56
N GLN A 134 -13.31 34.12 -5.56
CA GLN A 134 -13.04 35.02 -6.66
C GLN A 134 -13.93 36.26 -6.51
N ASP A 135 -13.33 37.43 -6.51
CA ASP A 135 -14.08 38.69 -6.53
C ASP A 135 -14.75 38.86 -7.91
N PRO A 136 -16.08 39.02 -8.00
CA PRO A 136 -16.77 39.17 -9.28
C PRO A 136 -16.40 40.46 -10.04
N ILE A 137 -15.96 41.50 -9.34
CA ILE A 137 -15.62 42.80 -9.93
C ILE A 137 -14.23 42.71 -10.56
N THR A 138 -13.20 42.47 -9.73
CA THR A 138 -11.80 42.43 -10.17
C THR A 138 -11.41 41.10 -10.81
N LEU A 139 -12.19 40.04 -10.62
CA LEU A 139 -11.85 38.64 -10.98
C LEU A 139 -10.64 38.06 -10.23
N ASP A 140 -9.97 38.84 -9.38
CA ASP A 140 -8.82 38.40 -8.59
C ASP A 140 -9.27 37.50 -7.43
N PHE A 141 -8.29 36.90 -6.75
CA PHE A 141 -8.46 35.99 -5.63
C PHE A 141 -7.91 36.60 -4.33
N PRO A 142 -8.62 37.58 -3.73
CA PRO A 142 -8.09 38.38 -2.64
C PRO A 142 -8.07 37.67 -1.28
N ARG A 143 -8.87 36.61 -1.08
CA ARG A 143 -8.98 35.94 0.22
C ARG A 143 -7.85 34.93 0.39
N GLN A 144 -6.98 35.18 1.35
CA GLN A 144 -5.86 34.31 1.71
C GLN A 144 -5.91 33.93 3.21
N PRO A 145 -5.40 32.74 3.60
CA PRO A 145 -4.89 31.69 2.72
C PRO A 145 -6.00 31.05 1.88
N TYR A 146 -5.62 30.41 0.77
CA TYR A 146 -6.58 29.66 -0.03
C TYR A 146 -7.16 28.48 0.75
N PRO A 147 -8.34 27.97 0.37
CA PRO A 147 -8.94 26.83 1.03
C PRO A 147 -7.99 25.63 1.06
N PRO A 148 -7.83 24.94 2.21
CA PRO A 148 -6.97 23.76 2.30
C PRO A 148 -7.55 22.61 1.48
N LEU A 149 -6.67 21.80 0.89
CA LEU A 149 -7.03 20.54 0.22
C LEU A 149 -7.84 19.64 1.16
N LYS A 150 -8.83 18.95 0.59
CA LYS A 150 -9.61 17.92 1.28
C LYS A 150 -9.20 16.54 0.78
N LYS A 151 -9.23 15.55 1.67
CA LYS A 151 -8.85 14.15 1.38
C LYS A 151 -7.51 14.08 0.64
N PRO A 152 -6.41 14.55 1.26
CA PRO A 152 -5.13 14.58 0.58
C PRO A 152 -4.62 13.16 0.35
N TYR A 153 -4.01 12.93 -0.80
CA TYR A 153 -3.18 11.77 -1.07
C TYR A 153 -1.74 12.24 -1.27
N CYS A 154 -0.75 11.37 -1.11
CA CYS A 154 0.63 11.78 -1.30
C CYS A 154 1.53 10.67 -1.83
N PHE A 155 2.44 11.06 -2.70
CA PHE A 155 3.64 10.30 -3.01
C PHE A 155 4.83 10.99 -2.34
N ARG A 156 5.67 10.21 -1.68
CA ARG A 156 6.82 10.76 -0.96
C ARG A 156 8.03 9.86 -1.07
N TRP A 157 9.13 10.43 -1.52
CA TRP A 157 10.43 9.81 -1.58
C TRP A 157 11.35 10.51 -0.59
N PHE A 158 11.79 9.77 0.42
CA PHE A 158 12.77 10.19 1.41
C PHE A 158 14.15 9.88 0.84
N HIS A 159 14.88 10.92 0.42
CA HIS A 159 16.14 10.82 -0.32
C HIS A 159 17.28 11.51 0.45
N GLY A 160 17.10 11.82 1.74
CA GLY A 160 17.99 12.69 2.53
C GLY A 160 19.49 12.46 2.33
N PRO A 161 20.35 13.48 2.56
CA PRO A 161 21.78 13.34 2.29
C PRO A 161 22.38 12.26 3.20
N VAL A 162 23.40 11.54 2.72
CA VAL A 162 24.14 10.56 3.54
C VAL A 162 24.69 11.25 4.79
N THR A 163 24.21 10.88 5.99
CA THR A 163 24.77 11.35 7.27
C THR A 163 25.37 10.17 8.01
N GLY A 164 26.69 10.00 7.92
CA GLY A 164 27.42 8.88 8.56
C GLY A 164 27.96 7.87 7.55
N THR A 165 28.05 6.59 7.94
CA THR A 165 28.59 5.48 7.13
C THR A 165 27.54 4.77 6.25
N THR A 166 26.26 4.98 6.52
CA THR A 166 25.09 4.48 5.77
C THR A 166 24.21 5.67 5.43
N GLY A 167 23.69 5.75 4.21
CA GLY A 167 22.82 6.84 3.77
C GLY A 167 21.46 6.82 4.46
N LYS A 168 20.76 7.96 4.44
CA LYS A 168 19.37 8.10 4.94
C LYS A 168 18.32 7.36 4.09
N GLY A 169 18.79 6.47 3.21
CA GLY A 169 17.94 5.69 2.33
C GLY A 169 17.28 6.44 1.19
N ARG A 170 16.65 5.62 0.35
CA ARG A 170 15.76 6.01 -0.75
C ARG A 170 14.39 5.40 -0.50
N ASP A 171 13.93 5.46 0.75
CA ASP A 171 12.63 4.95 1.16
C ASP A 171 11.53 5.75 0.47
N TRP A 172 10.45 5.11 0.09
CA TRP A 172 9.33 5.84 -0.48
C TRP A 172 7.99 5.26 -0.08
N ALA A 173 6.99 6.13 -0.03
CA ALA A 173 5.64 5.79 0.33
C ALA A 173 4.66 6.43 -0.64
N TRP A 174 3.61 5.70 -0.97
CA TRP A 174 2.52 6.18 -1.80
C TRP A 174 1.18 5.94 -1.12
N MET A 175 0.59 7.01 -0.61
CA MET A 175 -0.75 7.06 -0.04
C MET A 175 -1.74 7.35 -1.17
N MET A 176 -2.72 6.47 -1.40
CA MET A 176 -3.48 6.47 -2.65
C MET A 176 -4.75 7.33 -2.65
N ASP A 177 -5.54 7.29 -1.58
CA ASP A 177 -6.85 7.97 -1.53
C ASP A 177 -6.90 9.01 -0.41
N TYR A 178 -6.56 8.61 0.81
CA TYR A 178 -6.57 9.47 1.97
C TYR A 178 -5.33 9.23 2.85
N CYS A 179 -4.58 10.31 3.08
CA CYS A 179 -3.44 10.40 3.97
C CYS A 179 -3.88 11.16 5.22
N HIS A 180 -4.18 10.41 6.28
CA HIS A 180 -4.66 10.95 7.55
C HIS A 180 -3.65 11.92 8.18
N GLU A 181 -2.34 11.65 8.06
CA GLU A 181 -1.28 12.51 8.57
C GLU A 181 -1.22 13.85 7.82
N GLY A 182 -1.35 13.80 6.50
CA GLY A 182 -1.41 14.98 5.65
C GLY A 182 -2.69 15.78 5.81
N ASP A 183 -3.77 15.15 6.28
CA ASP A 183 -5.01 15.83 6.62
C ASP A 183 -4.96 16.46 8.01
N ALA A 184 -4.42 15.76 9.00
CA ALA A 184 -4.22 16.30 10.34
C ALA A 184 -3.25 17.50 10.33
N VAL A 185 -2.19 17.41 9.52
CA VAL A 185 -1.14 18.44 9.44
C VAL A 185 -0.94 18.84 7.97
N LYS A 186 -1.62 19.94 7.58
CA LYS A 186 -1.79 20.33 6.17
C LYS A 186 -0.49 20.62 5.41
N ASP A 187 0.56 21.05 6.10
CA ASP A 187 1.88 21.30 5.50
C ASP A 187 2.80 20.07 5.52
N CYS A 188 2.38 18.96 6.11
CA CYS A 188 3.15 17.72 6.26
C CYS A 188 4.47 17.90 7.04
N ARG A 189 4.61 18.90 7.91
CA ARG A 189 5.83 19.13 8.72
C ARG A 189 6.22 17.95 9.61
N ASN A 190 5.25 17.10 9.97
CA ASN A 190 5.46 15.92 10.80
C ASN A 190 5.87 14.68 9.99
N CYS A 191 5.69 14.68 8.67
CA CYS A 191 6.18 13.62 7.83
C CYS A 191 7.69 13.80 7.70
N LYS A 192 8.49 13.14 8.54
CA LYS A 192 9.95 13.27 8.55
C LYS A 192 10.66 12.08 7.93
N THR A 193 10.14 10.89 8.22
CA THR A 193 10.62 9.61 7.71
C THR A 193 9.45 8.80 7.18
N ILE A 194 9.72 7.66 6.54
CA ILE A 194 8.68 6.73 6.08
C ILE A 194 7.80 6.21 7.24
N ASP A 195 8.36 6.11 8.45
CA ASP A 195 7.67 5.72 9.67
C ASP A 195 6.67 6.76 10.18
N SER A 196 6.81 8.01 9.73
CA SER A 196 5.90 9.09 10.10
C SER A 196 4.52 8.95 9.46
N LEU A 197 4.41 8.15 8.40
CA LEU A 197 3.14 7.82 7.75
C LEU A 197 2.62 6.53 8.41
N GLY A 198 1.48 6.56 9.08
CA GLY A 198 0.90 5.39 9.73
C GLY A 198 0.17 4.46 8.75
N MET A 199 -0.02 3.20 9.14
CA MET A 199 -0.93 2.30 8.42
C MET A 199 -2.38 2.48 8.85
N ALA A 200 -2.62 2.86 10.10
CA ALA A 200 -3.95 2.94 10.68
C ALA A 200 -4.83 3.95 9.94
N GLY A 201 -5.97 3.50 9.42
CA GLY A 201 -6.91 4.34 8.66
C GLY A 201 -6.45 4.67 7.24
N ASN A 202 -5.22 4.30 6.86
CA ASN A 202 -4.64 4.68 5.59
C ASN A 202 -4.62 3.51 4.60
N ARG A 203 -4.59 3.84 3.31
CA ARG A 203 -4.32 2.88 2.23
C ARG A 203 -3.13 3.34 1.40
N GLY A 204 -2.16 2.45 1.20
CA GLY A 204 -1.00 2.81 0.42
C GLY A 204 0.08 1.73 0.35
N PHE A 205 1.24 2.18 -0.12
CA PHE A 205 2.44 1.41 -0.22
C PHE A 205 3.57 2.06 0.57
N LYS A 206 4.45 1.22 1.11
CA LYS A 206 5.73 1.62 1.69
C LYS A 206 6.80 0.67 1.18
N PHE A 207 7.90 1.26 0.72
CA PHE A 207 9.06 0.55 0.21
C PHE A 207 10.26 1.05 0.98
N TYR A 208 10.90 0.13 1.70
CA TYR A 208 12.06 0.40 2.52
C TYR A 208 13.31 0.05 1.70
N SER A 209 14.23 0.99 1.59
CA SER A 209 15.46 0.80 0.82
C SER A 209 16.49 -0.04 1.59
N GLN A 210 17.61 -0.38 0.94
CA GLN A 210 18.68 -1.19 1.54
C GLN A 210 19.31 -0.54 2.79
N GLU A 211 19.33 0.78 2.83
CA GLU A 211 19.78 1.57 3.97
C GLU A 211 18.56 2.41 4.36
N THR A 212 17.85 2.08 5.44
CA THR A 212 16.65 2.82 5.84
C THR A 212 16.88 3.47 7.20
N GLU A 213 16.29 4.66 7.43
CA GLU A 213 16.21 5.26 8.78
C GLU A 213 15.02 4.70 9.59
N SER A 214 14.25 3.77 9.01
CA SER A 214 13.12 3.15 9.69
C SER A 214 13.59 2.38 10.91
N LYS A 215 12.87 2.59 12.03
CA LYS A 215 12.99 1.79 13.25
C LYS A 215 11.77 0.90 13.47
N LYS A 216 10.95 0.76 12.44
CA LYS A 216 9.69 0.00 12.45
C LYS A 216 9.65 -1.09 11.40
N ALA A 217 10.63 -1.14 10.50
CA ALA A 217 10.71 -2.12 9.43
C ALA A 217 12.16 -2.44 9.07
N HIS A 218 12.36 -3.65 8.57
CA HIS A 218 13.64 -4.04 8.00
C HIS A 218 13.93 -3.33 6.67
N PRO A 219 15.21 -3.15 6.32
CA PRO A 219 15.59 -2.72 4.98
C PRO A 219 15.08 -3.69 3.92
N LEU A 220 14.77 -3.19 2.72
CA LEU A 220 14.24 -3.99 1.60
C LEU A 220 12.89 -4.66 1.87
N ARG A 221 12.11 -4.13 2.83
CA ARG A 221 10.72 -4.51 2.99
C ARG A 221 9.84 -3.80 1.98
N ASP A 222 8.88 -4.54 1.43
CA ASP A 222 7.81 -3.99 0.62
C ASP A 222 6.48 -4.26 1.31
N LEU A 223 5.65 -3.23 1.41
CA LEU A 223 4.42 -3.28 2.18
C LEU A 223 3.30 -2.58 1.42
N PHE A 224 2.25 -3.33 1.10
CA PHE A 224 0.95 -2.78 0.73
C PHE A 224 0.01 -2.91 1.92
N PHE A 225 -0.73 -1.86 2.25
CA PHE A 225 -1.65 -1.87 3.39
C PHE A 225 -2.95 -1.14 3.04
N ASN A 226 -4.01 -1.52 3.76
CA ASN A 226 -5.34 -0.99 3.59
C ASN A 226 -5.88 -0.40 4.90
N GLU A 227 -6.95 0.40 4.79
CA GLU A 227 -7.57 1.12 5.90
C GLU A 227 -7.99 0.21 7.07
N SER A 228 -8.37 -1.04 6.77
CA SER A 228 -8.73 -2.06 7.77
C SER A 228 -7.55 -2.56 8.61
N GLY A 229 -6.31 -2.12 8.32
CA GLY A 229 -5.08 -2.67 8.90
C GLY A 229 -4.60 -3.96 8.23
N SER A 230 -5.34 -4.49 7.25
CA SER A 230 -4.90 -5.63 6.44
C SER A 230 -3.69 -5.23 5.59
N TYR A 231 -2.76 -6.15 5.38
CA TYR A 231 -1.55 -5.86 4.61
C TYR A 231 -1.04 -7.06 3.80
N TRP A 232 -0.26 -6.76 2.77
CA TRP A 232 0.62 -7.68 2.08
C TRP A 232 2.05 -7.21 2.26
N LEU A 233 2.89 -8.07 2.84
CA LEU A 233 4.25 -7.78 3.21
C LEU A 233 5.21 -8.77 2.55
N PHE A 234 6.32 -8.25 2.08
CA PHE A 234 7.49 -9.02 1.63
C PHE A 234 8.72 -8.55 2.38
N ASP A 235 9.53 -9.50 2.84
CA ASP A 235 10.75 -9.22 3.58
C ASP A 235 11.96 -9.94 2.97
N ALA A 236 13.02 -9.17 2.74
CA ALA A 236 14.28 -9.65 2.18
C ALA A 236 15.41 -9.70 3.22
N LYS A 237 15.15 -9.27 4.46
CA LYS A 237 16.12 -9.20 5.55
C LYS A 237 15.57 -9.88 6.80
N CYS A 238 16.47 -10.40 7.64
CA CYS A 238 16.10 -11.04 8.90
C CYS A 238 16.43 -10.14 10.10
N CYS A 239 15.87 -10.47 11.27
CA CYS A 239 16.22 -9.78 12.52
C CYS A 239 17.74 -9.76 12.78
N ALA A 240 18.47 -10.84 12.47
CA ALA A 240 19.92 -10.89 12.64
C ALA A 240 20.69 -9.96 11.68
N ASP A 241 20.08 -9.52 10.57
CA ASP A 241 20.68 -8.55 9.65
C ASP A 241 20.59 -7.11 10.18
N CYS A 242 19.81 -6.86 11.24
CA CYS A 242 19.70 -5.56 11.86
C CYS A 242 20.43 -5.56 13.20
N SER A 243 21.50 -4.75 13.29
CA SER A 243 22.27 -4.58 14.53
C SER A 243 21.45 -4.06 15.71
N GLU A 244 20.31 -3.41 15.44
CA GLU A 244 19.38 -2.89 16.45
C GLU A 244 18.35 -3.93 16.89
N CYS A 245 18.16 -4.99 16.10
CA CYS A 245 17.31 -6.12 16.46
C CYS A 245 18.07 -6.99 17.47
N THR A 246 17.56 -7.03 18.70
CA THR A 246 18.04 -7.96 19.73
C THR A 246 17.07 -9.13 19.85
N GLU A 247 17.51 -10.28 20.35
CA GLU A 247 16.65 -11.46 20.56
C GLU A 247 15.41 -11.17 21.45
N SER A 248 15.45 -10.09 22.23
CA SER A 248 14.37 -9.68 23.15
C SER A 248 13.50 -8.53 22.63
N ASN A 249 13.91 -7.78 21.60
CA ASN A 249 13.13 -6.69 21.01
C ASN A 249 13.41 -6.60 19.51
N CYS A 250 12.42 -6.95 18.70
CA CYS A 250 12.48 -6.77 17.26
C CYS A 250 12.40 -5.27 16.92
N CYS A 251 13.26 -4.84 16.01
CA CYS A 251 13.29 -3.52 15.38
C CYS A 251 12.14 -3.30 14.38
N SER A 252 11.27 -4.29 14.20
CA SER A 252 10.11 -4.24 13.32
C SER A 252 8.81 -4.25 14.10
N GLU A 253 7.84 -3.40 13.72
CA GLU A 253 6.49 -3.41 14.29
C GLU A 253 5.67 -4.63 13.85
N LEU A 254 6.08 -5.27 12.74
CA LEU A 254 5.52 -6.52 12.23
C LEU A 254 6.57 -7.63 12.35
N PHE A 255 6.27 -8.67 13.12
CA PHE A 255 7.22 -9.77 13.31
C PHE A 255 7.46 -10.52 12.00
N THR A 256 8.74 -10.69 11.63
CA THR A 256 9.18 -11.52 10.50
C THR A 256 10.44 -12.29 10.90
N LYS A 257 10.58 -13.52 10.39
CA LYS A 257 11.74 -14.39 10.64
C LYS A 257 12.42 -14.66 9.30
N GLY A 258 13.75 -14.54 9.26
CA GLY A 258 14.62 -14.87 8.12
C GLY A 258 14.33 -14.11 6.80
N ARG A 259 14.99 -14.51 5.71
CA ARG A 259 14.89 -13.87 4.39
C ARG A 259 13.96 -14.66 3.45
N GLY A 260 13.32 -14.00 2.48
CA GLY A 260 12.39 -14.66 1.56
C GLY A 260 11.00 -14.87 2.17
N PHE A 261 10.71 -14.14 3.24
CA PHE A 261 9.46 -14.17 3.96
C PHE A 261 8.40 -13.32 3.25
N TRP A 262 7.16 -13.81 3.18
CA TRP A 262 6.02 -12.95 2.83
C TRP A 262 4.77 -13.32 3.63
N THR A 263 3.88 -12.35 3.79
CA THR A 263 2.61 -12.53 4.52
C THR A 263 1.50 -11.71 3.88
N ILE A 264 0.33 -12.32 3.75
CA ILE A 264 -0.95 -11.65 3.53
C ILE A 264 -1.72 -11.73 4.84
N GLN A 265 -1.97 -10.59 5.47
CA GLN A 265 -2.61 -10.46 6.77
C GLN A 265 -4.01 -9.84 6.64
N GLY A 266 -5.02 -10.54 7.15
CA GLY A 266 -6.35 -9.99 7.38
C GLY A 266 -6.45 -9.30 8.73
N ALA A 267 -7.13 -8.16 8.80
CA ALA A 267 -7.36 -7.42 10.04
C ALA A 267 -8.67 -6.62 10.00
N LEU A 268 -9.21 -6.30 11.18
CA LEU A 268 -10.28 -5.31 11.36
C LEU A 268 -9.73 -3.93 11.75
N SER A 269 -8.53 -3.90 12.34
CA SER A 269 -7.74 -2.69 12.59
C SER A 269 -6.27 -3.07 12.72
N THR A 270 -5.35 -2.10 12.76
CA THR A 270 -3.93 -2.36 13.01
C THR A 270 -3.65 -2.99 14.39
N SER A 271 -4.62 -2.97 15.31
CA SER A 271 -4.56 -3.62 16.62
C SER A 271 -5.39 -4.91 16.72
N ASP A 272 -6.15 -5.26 15.68
CA ASP A 272 -7.04 -6.44 15.68
C ASP A 272 -6.79 -7.27 14.42
N LEU A 273 -5.66 -7.99 14.45
CA LEU A 273 -5.26 -8.95 13.42
C LEU A 273 -6.12 -10.21 13.52
N LYS A 274 -6.50 -10.77 12.37
CA LYS A 274 -7.35 -11.97 12.27
C LYS A 274 -6.54 -13.17 11.79
N GLY A 275 -6.75 -13.61 10.55
CA GLY A 275 -6.01 -14.70 9.95
C GLY A 275 -5.02 -14.22 8.90
N HIS A 276 -4.11 -15.09 8.51
CA HIS A 276 -3.06 -14.81 7.54
C HIS A 276 -2.73 -16.00 6.65
N ILE A 277 -2.05 -15.69 5.55
CA ILE A 277 -1.31 -16.63 4.72
C ILE A 277 0.14 -16.20 4.77
N ARG A 278 1.05 -17.12 5.07
CA ARG A 278 2.46 -16.77 5.26
C ARG A 278 3.37 -17.83 4.64
N HIS A 279 4.46 -17.35 4.07
CA HIS A 279 5.56 -18.18 3.59
C HIS A 279 6.80 -17.81 4.37
N TYR A 280 7.44 -18.83 4.93
CA TYR A 280 8.63 -18.72 5.74
C TYR A 280 9.90 -18.92 4.90
N PRO A 281 11.05 -18.43 5.38
CA PRO A 281 12.35 -18.65 4.75
C PRO A 281 12.74 -20.10 4.53
N ASP A 282 12.26 -21.01 5.39
CA ASP A 282 12.55 -22.45 5.34
C ASP A 282 11.73 -23.18 4.27
N GLY A 283 10.90 -22.46 3.51
CA GLY A 283 9.98 -23.01 2.50
C GLY A 283 8.63 -23.43 3.06
N THR A 284 8.38 -23.25 4.37
CA THR A 284 7.08 -23.54 4.99
C THR A 284 6.04 -22.54 4.52
N ILE A 285 4.83 -23.03 4.23
CA ILE A 285 3.66 -22.24 3.87
C ILE A 285 2.54 -22.56 4.82
N GLU A 286 1.91 -21.54 5.39
CA GLU A 286 0.77 -21.71 6.28
C GLU A 286 -0.41 -20.81 5.88
N ILE A 287 -1.60 -21.29 6.22
CA ILE A 287 -2.85 -20.56 6.23
C ILE A 287 -3.43 -20.73 7.64
N HIS A 288 -3.68 -19.63 8.33
CA HIS A 288 -4.09 -19.66 9.73
C HIS A 288 -5.24 -18.68 9.98
N SER A 289 -6.25 -19.11 10.73
CA SER A 289 -7.41 -18.27 11.08
C SER A 289 -7.15 -17.30 12.25
N ALA A 290 -5.98 -17.35 12.86
CA ALA A 290 -5.56 -16.50 13.96
C ALA A 290 -4.14 -15.98 13.68
N THR A 291 -3.74 -14.90 14.35
CA THR A 291 -2.40 -14.34 14.22
C THR A 291 -1.78 -14.24 15.60
N GLU A 292 -0.70 -14.99 15.79
CA GLU A 292 0.10 -14.97 17.01
C GLU A 292 1.50 -14.44 16.67
N LEU A 293 2.10 -13.70 17.61
CA LEU A 293 3.46 -13.16 17.46
C LEU A 293 4.50 -14.16 17.98
N VAL A 294 4.38 -15.41 17.56
CA VAL A 294 5.28 -16.51 17.91
C VAL A 294 5.67 -17.29 16.65
N ASP A 295 6.65 -18.18 16.77
CA ASP A 295 6.99 -19.12 15.71
C ASP A 295 5.82 -20.08 15.45
N TYR A 296 5.63 -20.53 14.19
CA TYR A 296 4.54 -21.44 13.83
C TYR A 296 4.55 -22.72 14.67
N LEU A 297 5.70 -23.20 15.11
CA LEU A 297 5.75 -24.39 15.98
C LEU A 297 5.11 -24.16 17.36
N ALA A 298 5.01 -22.92 17.81
CA ALA A 298 4.51 -22.53 19.12
C ALA A 298 3.07 -21.97 19.10
N GLU A 299 2.46 -21.81 17.93
CA GLU A 299 1.07 -21.34 17.81
C GLU A 299 0.08 -22.31 18.48
N ALA A 300 -0.97 -21.77 19.07
CA ALA A 300 -1.90 -22.53 19.91
C ALA A 300 -3.37 -22.11 19.78
N THR A 301 -3.72 -21.24 18.83
CA THR A 301 -5.08 -20.69 18.70
C THR A 301 -5.64 -20.86 17.28
N GLY A 302 -6.97 -20.86 17.13
CA GLY A 302 -7.64 -20.92 15.83
C GLY A 302 -7.47 -22.25 15.09
N ALA A 303 -7.58 -22.23 13.77
CA ALA A 303 -7.41 -23.37 12.89
C ALA A 303 -6.36 -23.07 11.81
N ARG A 304 -5.48 -24.03 11.55
CA ARG A 304 -4.32 -23.87 10.67
C ARG A 304 -4.19 -25.02 9.68
N CYS A 305 -3.80 -24.68 8.46
CA CYS A 305 -3.27 -25.60 7.46
C CYS A 305 -1.84 -25.19 7.17
N ILE A 306 -0.88 -26.10 7.30
CA ILE A 306 0.54 -25.83 7.14
C ILE A 306 1.20 -26.94 6.32
N VAL A 307 2.06 -26.56 5.38
CA VAL A 307 2.95 -27.43 4.63
C VAL A 307 4.36 -26.98 4.95
N THR A 308 5.17 -27.85 5.51
CA THR A 308 6.49 -27.50 6.02
C THR A 308 7.55 -27.67 4.95
N GLY A 309 8.46 -26.71 4.87
CA GLY A 309 9.58 -26.81 3.95
C GLY A 309 10.61 -27.87 4.37
N PRO A 310 11.56 -28.19 3.48
CA PRO A 310 12.58 -29.21 3.74
C PRO A 310 13.48 -28.86 4.95
N ASP A 311 13.72 -27.57 5.18
CA ASP A 311 14.60 -27.06 6.23
C ASP A 311 13.85 -26.77 7.55
N SER A 312 12.55 -27.06 7.61
CA SER A 312 11.73 -26.88 8.81
C SER A 312 12.12 -27.87 9.92
N GLU A 313 12.10 -27.41 11.18
CA GLU A 313 12.30 -28.25 12.37
C GLU A 313 11.07 -29.12 12.71
N ALA A 314 9.93 -28.90 12.05
CA ALA A 314 8.74 -29.72 12.23
C ALA A 314 9.00 -31.19 11.85
N ASP A 315 8.39 -32.11 12.59
CA ASP A 315 8.40 -33.55 12.30
C ASP A 315 7.31 -33.94 11.27
N TYR A 316 6.29 -33.09 11.09
CA TYR A 316 5.27 -33.21 10.06
C TYR A 316 5.70 -32.54 8.75
N ALA A 317 5.30 -33.12 7.62
CA ALA A 317 5.41 -32.56 6.27
C ALA A 317 4.22 -31.63 5.95
N TRP A 318 3.04 -31.99 6.46
CA TRP A 318 1.86 -31.12 6.44
C TRP A 318 0.95 -31.44 7.63
N GLN A 319 0.19 -30.44 8.06
CA GLN A 319 -0.79 -30.56 9.13
C GLN A 319 -1.99 -29.64 8.88
N ILE A 320 -3.18 -30.16 9.13
CA ILE A 320 -4.40 -29.38 9.29
C ILE A 320 -4.90 -29.61 10.71
N LYS A 321 -4.95 -28.56 11.52
CA LYS A 321 -5.25 -28.64 12.95
C LYS A 321 -6.21 -27.54 13.37
N ASP A 322 -7.23 -27.91 14.14
CA ASP A 322 -7.99 -26.97 14.96
C ASP A 322 -7.42 -27.00 16.38
N PHE A 323 -6.86 -25.88 16.83
CA PHE A 323 -6.25 -25.78 18.15
C PHE A 323 -7.28 -25.75 19.29
N LEU A 324 -8.54 -25.36 19.01
CA LEU A 324 -9.58 -25.32 20.03
C LEU A 324 -10.05 -26.71 20.45
N THR A 325 -10.33 -27.57 19.47
CA THR A 325 -10.76 -28.96 19.71
C THR A 325 -9.59 -29.93 19.80
N ASN A 326 -8.40 -29.51 19.36
CA ASN A 326 -7.22 -30.35 19.19
C ASN A 326 -7.42 -31.51 18.20
N ALA A 327 -8.40 -31.39 17.30
CA ALA A 327 -8.57 -32.30 16.16
C ALA A 327 -7.58 -31.97 15.05
N TYR A 328 -6.96 -32.98 14.44
CA TYR A 328 -6.03 -32.76 13.34
C TYR A 328 -5.88 -33.94 12.38
N ALA A 329 -5.41 -33.65 11.18
CA ALA A 329 -4.82 -34.60 10.26
C ALA A 329 -3.42 -34.13 9.89
N GLN A 330 -2.44 -35.05 9.87
CA GLN A 330 -1.06 -34.72 9.48
C GLN A 330 -0.36 -35.89 8.82
N ALA A 331 0.58 -35.58 7.93
CA ALA A 331 1.60 -36.53 7.49
C ALA A 331 2.95 -36.15 8.10
N PHE A 332 3.66 -37.14 8.61
CA PHE A 332 5.02 -37.04 9.10
C PHE A 332 6.03 -37.10 7.96
N LYS A 333 7.21 -36.52 8.17
CA LYS A 333 8.32 -36.59 7.21
C LYS A 333 8.83 -38.02 6.99
N ASP A 334 8.56 -38.93 7.93
CA ASP A 334 8.87 -40.36 7.81
C ASP A 334 7.82 -41.17 6.99
N GLY A 335 6.79 -40.49 6.46
CA GLY A 335 5.74 -41.08 5.64
C GLY A 335 4.52 -41.58 6.41
N LYS A 336 4.51 -41.54 7.75
CA LYS A 336 3.32 -41.88 8.54
C LYS A 336 2.23 -40.83 8.36
N ILE A 337 0.96 -41.26 8.37
CA ILE A 337 -0.20 -40.35 8.39
C ILE A 337 -0.98 -40.62 9.67
N LYS A 338 -1.36 -39.55 10.37
CA LYS A 338 -2.19 -39.62 11.58
C LYS A 338 -3.39 -38.70 11.46
N ILE A 339 -4.57 -39.24 11.76
CA ILE A 339 -5.83 -38.50 11.86
C ILE A 339 -6.34 -38.71 13.27
N GLU A 340 -6.52 -37.62 14.01
CA GLU A 340 -6.95 -37.63 15.41
C GLU A 340 -8.16 -36.70 15.58
N SER A 341 -9.19 -37.22 16.24
CA SER A 341 -10.39 -36.47 16.60
C SER A 341 -10.76 -36.81 18.03
N PRO A 342 -11.09 -35.82 18.87
CA PRO A 342 -11.53 -36.05 20.24
C PRO A 342 -12.94 -36.66 20.35
N SER A 343 -13.72 -36.68 19.25
CA SER A 343 -15.12 -37.10 19.26
C SER A 343 -15.43 -38.24 18.28
N GLU A 344 -15.33 -37.99 16.98
CA GLU A 344 -15.72 -38.91 15.92
C GLU A 344 -14.84 -38.70 14.67
N ILE A 345 -14.46 -39.78 14.00
CA ILE A 345 -13.95 -39.78 12.63
C ILE A 345 -14.97 -40.54 11.77
N ARG A 346 -15.56 -39.88 10.78
CA ARG A 346 -16.55 -40.49 9.88
C ARG A 346 -16.02 -40.57 8.46
N LEU A 347 -15.83 -41.78 7.95
CA LEU A 347 -15.48 -42.06 6.56
C LEU A 347 -16.74 -42.51 5.82
N LYS A 348 -17.08 -41.84 4.72
CA LYS A 348 -18.25 -42.18 3.89
C LYS A 348 -17.81 -42.35 2.44
N ALA A 349 -17.78 -43.58 1.99
CA ALA A 349 -17.56 -43.96 0.60
C ALA A 349 -18.38 -45.24 0.28
N PRO A 350 -18.72 -45.51 -0.99
CA PRO A 350 -19.31 -46.79 -1.38
C PRO A 350 -18.41 -47.97 -0.99
N ASP A 351 -17.11 -47.84 -1.25
CA ASP A 351 -16.08 -48.81 -0.90
C ASP A 351 -14.96 -48.12 -0.11
N ILE A 352 -14.55 -48.73 1.00
CA ILE A 352 -13.35 -48.35 1.76
C ILE A 352 -12.41 -49.56 1.69
N ILE A 353 -11.31 -49.41 0.97
CA ILE A 353 -10.31 -50.47 0.77
C ILE A 353 -9.11 -50.18 1.69
N LEU A 354 -8.77 -51.14 2.53
CA LEU A 354 -7.59 -51.11 3.38
C LEU A 354 -6.62 -52.18 2.88
N GLU A 355 -5.60 -51.78 2.12
CA GLU A 355 -4.60 -52.69 1.57
C GLU A 355 -3.48 -52.94 2.57
N GLY A 356 -3.09 -54.21 2.76
CA GLY A 356 -2.07 -54.64 3.71
C GLY A 356 -2.62 -55.17 5.04
N ASP A 357 -1.75 -55.33 6.01
CA ASP A 357 -2.11 -55.83 7.35
C ASP A 357 -2.74 -54.72 8.19
N VAL A 358 -4.02 -54.89 8.55
CA VAL A 358 -4.78 -53.92 9.36
C VAL A 358 -4.92 -54.43 10.78
N THR A 359 -4.47 -53.62 11.75
CA THR A 359 -4.70 -53.88 13.18
C THR A 359 -5.72 -52.88 13.72
N ILE A 360 -6.85 -53.37 14.21
CA ILE A 360 -7.84 -52.58 14.94
C ILE A 360 -7.67 -52.88 16.43
N THR A 361 -7.38 -51.84 17.21
CA THR A 361 -7.28 -51.94 18.67
C THR A 361 -8.53 -51.37 19.32
N GLY A 362 -9.06 -52.07 20.34
CA GLY A 362 -10.35 -51.74 20.97
C GLY A 362 -11.52 -52.56 20.43
N ASN A 363 -12.73 -52.23 20.89
CA ASN A 363 -13.94 -52.96 20.51
C ASN A 363 -14.48 -52.43 19.16
N ASN A 364 -14.70 -53.34 18.22
CA ASN A 364 -15.30 -53.04 16.92
C ASN A 364 -16.69 -53.70 16.81
N ALA A 365 -17.66 -52.97 16.26
CA ALA A 365 -18.94 -53.52 15.85
C ALA A 365 -19.00 -53.49 14.32
N ILE A 366 -19.17 -54.66 13.70
CA ILE A 366 -19.33 -54.79 12.25
C ILE A 366 -20.80 -55.10 11.97
N GLY A 367 -21.51 -54.16 11.35
CA GLY A 367 -22.85 -54.42 10.84
C GLY A 367 -22.77 -55.13 9.49
N GLY A 368 -23.08 -56.43 9.45
CA GLY A 368 -23.04 -57.24 8.23
C GLY A 368 -22.36 -58.59 8.44
N ASN A 369 -22.03 -59.28 7.34
CA ASN A 369 -21.35 -60.57 7.36
C ASN A 369 -19.89 -60.40 6.91
N CYS A 370 -18.93 -60.95 7.67
CA CYS A 370 -17.57 -61.14 7.18
C CYS A 370 -17.53 -62.30 6.17
N ALA A 371 -16.73 -62.17 5.12
CA ALA A 371 -16.63 -63.20 4.06
C ALA A 371 -15.86 -64.46 4.49
N HIS A 372 -15.05 -64.35 5.54
CA HIS A 372 -14.53 -65.50 6.29
C HIS A 372 -15.46 -65.76 7.48
N GLY A 373 -15.67 -67.03 7.86
CA GLY A 373 -16.60 -67.43 8.93
C GLY A 373 -16.37 -66.74 10.29
N SER A 374 -17.17 -67.12 11.29
CA SER A 374 -17.23 -66.51 12.64
C SER A 374 -15.88 -65.97 13.11
N CYS A 375 -15.79 -64.67 13.35
CA CYS A 375 -14.60 -64.02 13.90
C CYS A 375 -14.08 -64.84 15.08
N SER A 376 -12.85 -65.36 14.94
CA SER A 376 -12.16 -66.03 16.03
C SER A 376 -11.71 -64.98 17.04
N CYS A 377 -12.65 -64.51 17.86
CA CYS A 377 -12.26 -63.86 19.11
C CYS A 377 -11.54 -64.93 19.94
N PRO A 378 -10.34 -64.67 20.49
CA PRO A 378 -9.81 -65.51 21.55
C PRO A 378 -10.70 -65.29 22.76
N CYS A 379 -11.83 -66.00 22.81
CA CYS A 379 -12.63 -66.13 24.00
C CYS A 379 -11.75 -66.89 24.99
N GLY A 380 -11.11 -66.15 25.91
CA GLY A 380 -10.59 -66.74 27.13
C GLY A 380 -11.73 -67.42 27.86
N GLY A 381 -11.81 -68.74 27.71
CA GLY A 381 -12.51 -69.73 28.53
C GLY A 381 -13.82 -69.34 29.21
N GLY A 382 -14.90 -70.01 28.78
CA GLY A 382 -15.97 -70.41 29.69
C GLY A 382 -17.37 -70.10 29.19
N GLY A 383 -18.10 -71.11 28.71
CA GLY A 383 -19.55 -71.02 28.54
C GLY A 383 -20.14 -71.65 27.29
N CYS A 384 -19.54 -72.70 26.71
CA CYS A 384 -20.31 -73.62 25.87
C CYS A 384 -21.17 -74.49 26.79
N GLY A 385 -22.47 -74.22 26.84
CA GLY A 385 -23.49 -75.04 27.51
C GLY A 385 -24.69 -74.18 27.87
N GLY A 386 -25.92 -74.49 27.47
CA GLY A 386 -26.45 -75.61 26.72
C GLY A 386 -27.97 -75.49 26.81
N ALA A 387 -28.63 -75.74 25.68
CA ALA A 387 -29.96 -76.30 25.47
C ALA A 387 -31.20 -75.76 26.25
N SER A 388 -32.24 -75.40 25.48
CA SER A 388 -33.59 -75.96 25.70
C SER A 388 -34.34 -75.97 24.36
N GLY A 389 -34.66 -77.17 23.88
CA GLY A 389 -35.46 -77.37 22.67
C GLY A 389 -36.96 -77.17 22.88
N SER A 390 -37.68 -77.30 21.78
CA SER A 390 -39.09 -77.74 21.75
C SER A 390 -39.37 -78.44 20.41
N MET A 391 -39.51 -79.77 20.49
CA MET A 391 -40.48 -80.60 19.74
C MET A 391 -41.89 -79.97 19.86
N GLU A 392 -42.92 -80.13 19.04
CA GLU A 392 -43.45 -80.99 17.95
C GLU A 392 -44.54 -80.10 17.27
N GLU A 393 -45.17 -80.33 16.11
CA GLU A 393 -45.53 -81.51 15.29
C GLU A 393 -45.06 -81.38 13.83
#